data_AF-A0A542KU27-F1
#
_entry.id   AF-A0A542KU27-F1
#
_cell.length_a   1.000
_cell.length_b   1.000
_cell.length_c   1.000
_cell.angle_alpha   90.00
_cell.angle_beta   90.00
_cell.angle_gamma   90.00
#
_symmetry.space_group_name_H-M   'P 1'
#
loop_
_entity.id
_entity.type
_entity.pdbx_description
1 polymer ?
#
loop_
_entity_poly.entity_id
_entity_poly.type
_entity_poly.pdbx_seq_one_letter_code
_entity_poly.pdbx_strand_id
1 'polypeptide(L)' 'MTTPPPPVSEPDPSALTCPGDKVGPCAACQRKTHKYGSGGSPLCQWCMAAAQEQWGPGVRYTSTRP' A
#
# COMPACT_ATOMS: atom_id res chain seq x y z
N MET A 1 17.58 -5.90 9.06
CA MET A 1 17.87 -4.63 8.36
C MET A 1 16.66 -4.33 7.50
N THR A 2 15.94 -3.24 7.77
CA THR A 2 14.82 -2.82 6.91
C THR A 2 15.40 -1.96 5.80
N THR A 3 15.43 -2.49 4.58
CA THR A 3 15.78 -1.72 3.39
C THR A 3 14.86 -0.49 3.34
N PRO A 4 15.42 0.73 3.18
CA PRO A 4 14.59 1.92 3.08
C PRO A 4 13.63 1.77 1.89
N PRO A 5 12.38 2.27 2.00
CA PRO A 5 11.45 2.21 0.89
C PRO A 5 12.06 2.93 -0.32
N PRO A 6 11.78 2.46 -1.56
CA PRO A 6 12.21 3.13 -2.77
C PRO A 6 11.69 4.58 -2.82
N PRO A 7 12.17 5.44 -3.74
CA PRO A 7 11.61 6.76 -3.97
C PRO A 7 10.10 6.71 -4.32
N VAL A 8 9.36 7.76 -3.96
CA VAL A 8 7.89 7.85 -4.15
C VAL A 8 7.48 7.80 -5.62
N SER A 9 8.37 8.21 -6.53
CA SER A 9 8.17 8.17 -7.98
C SER A 9 7.96 6.75 -8.51
N GLU A 10 8.53 5.74 -7.83
CA GLU A 10 8.31 4.34 -8.20
C GLU A 10 6.96 3.85 -7.68
N PRO A 11 6.14 3.20 -8.53
CA PRO A 11 4.84 2.69 -8.13
C PRO A 11 4.98 1.57 -7.10
N ASP A 12 3.95 1.42 -6.28
CA ASP A 12 3.84 0.28 -5.38
C ASP A 12 3.59 -1.01 -6.19
N PRO A 13 4.23 -2.14 -5.83
CA PRO A 13 4.07 -3.41 -6.52
C PRO A 13 2.63 -3.81 -6.86
N SER A 14 1.65 -3.53 -6.00
CA SER A 14 0.25 -3.88 -6.32
C SER A 14 -0.38 -2.97 -7.39
N ALA A 15 0.17 -1.77 -7.64
CA ALA A 15 -0.22 -0.98 -8.80
C ALA A 15 0.25 -1.60 -10.12
N LEU A 16 1.22 -2.52 -10.10
CA LEU A 16 1.69 -3.24 -11.28
C LEU A 16 0.79 -4.44 -11.61
N THR A 17 0.08 -4.99 -10.61
CA THR A 17 -0.76 -6.18 -10.76
C THR A 17 -2.25 -5.85 -10.94
N CYS A 18 -2.68 -4.63 -10.63
CA CYS A 18 -4.08 -4.22 -10.76
C CYS A 18 -4.36 -3.41 -12.05
N PRO A 19 -5.60 -3.46 -12.58
CA PRO A 19 -6.01 -2.60 -13.69
C PRO A 19 -5.74 -1.12 -13.42
N GLY A 20 -5.33 -0.37 -14.44
CA GLY A 20 -4.96 1.05 -14.33
C GLY A 20 -6.03 1.93 -13.67
N ASP A 21 -7.32 1.68 -13.96
CA ASP A 21 -8.45 2.40 -13.36
C ASP A 21 -8.60 2.18 -11.85
N LYS A 22 -7.94 1.17 -11.30
CA LYS A 22 -7.89 0.86 -9.87
C LYS A 22 -6.66 1.45 -9.17
N VAL A 23 -5.74 2.05 -9.93
CA VAL A 23 -4.54 2.70 -9.40
C VAL A 23 -4.87 4.12 -8.97
N GLY A 24 -4.43 4.52 -7.79
CA GLY A 24 -4.56 5.88 -7.29
C GLY A 24 -3.41 6.27 -6.36
N PRO A 25 -3.37 7.53 -5.90
CA PRO A 25 -2.31 7.99 -5.01
C PRO A 25 -2.49 7.44 -3.59
N CYS A 26 -1.42 6.92 -3.00
CA CYS A 26 -1.35 6.58 -1.59
C CYS A 26 -1.72 7.81 -0.73
N ALA A 27 -2.61 7.65 0.24
CA ALA A 27 -3.09 8.75 1.07
C ALA A 27 -1.99 9.41 1.90
N ALA A 28 -0.91 8.69 2.23
CA ALA A 28 0.19 9.21 3.04
C ALA A 28 1.33 9.80 2.19
N CYS A 29 1.81 9.05 1.19
CA CYS A 29 3.02 9.42 0.44
C CYS A 29 2.77 9.76 -1.02
N GLN A 30 1.53 9.74 -1.51
CA GLN A 30 1.14 10.00 -2.91
C GLN A 30 1.68 9.01 -3.97
N ARG A 31 2.46 8.00 -3.57
CA ARG A 31 2.89 6.91 -4.46
C ARG A 31 1.70 6.23 -5.15
N LYS A 32 1.80 5.96 -6.45
CA LYS A 32 0.79 5.18 -7.19
C LYS A 32 0.65 3.79 -6.58
N THR A 33 -0.56 3.40 -6.18
CA THR A 33 -0.86 2.13 -5.52
C THR A 33 -2.25 1.63 -5.92
N HIS A 34 -2.53 0.34 -5.71
CA HIS A 34 -3.87 -0.21 -5.87
C HIS A 34 -4.81 0.40 -4.82
N LYS A 35 -5.56 1.43 -5.21
CA LYS A 35 -6.35 2.24 -4.28
C LYS A 35 -7.83 1.88 -4.29
N TYR A 36 -8.36 1.50 -5.46
CA TYR A 36 -9.79 1.36 -5.68
C TYR A 36 -10.19 -0.08 -6.02
N GLY A 37 -11.45 -0.44 -5.76
CA GLY A 37 -11.99 -1.76 -6.05
C GLY A 37 -11.54 -2.85 -5.09
N SER A 38 -11.82 -4.10 -5.44
CA SER A 38 -11.50 -5.28 -4.63
C SER A 38 -9.99 -5.43 -4.44
N GLY A 39 -9.54 -5.50 -3.19
CA GLY A 39 -8.11 -5.52 -2.87
C GLY A 39 -7.44 -4.15 -2.91
N GLY A 40 -8.20 -3.07 -3.15
CA GLY A 40 -7.70 -1.70 -3.00
C GLY A 40 -7.46 -1.36 -1.53
N SER A 41 -6.44 -0.54 -1.27
CA SER A 41 -6.20 0.03 0.06
C SER A 41 -5.78 1.50 -0.05
N PRO A 42 -6.10 2.33 0.96
CA PRO A 42 -5.77 3.75 0.94
C PRO A 42 -4.26 4.02 1.04
N LEU A 43 -3.48 3.04 1.51
CA LEU A 43 -2.03 3.12 1.70
C LEU A 43 -1.31 2.12 0.81
N CYS A 44 -0.13 2.50 0.31
CA CYS A 44 0.82 1.58 -0.31
C CYS A 44 1.40 0.61 0.74
N GLN A 45 2.06 -0.47 0.31
CA GLN A 45 2.52 -1.51 1.24
C GLN A 45 3.48 -0.99 2.31
N TRP A 46 4.34 -0.02 1.98
CA TRP A 46 5.30 0.53 2.94
C TRP A 46 4.64 1.43 3.99
N CYS A 47 3.75 2.34 3.56
CA CYS A 47 2.96 3.13 4.51
C CYS A 47 2.05 2.23 5.35
N MET A 48 1.58 1.12 4.77
CA MET A 48 0.78 0.14 5.50
C MET A 48 1.62 -0.61 6.55
N ALA A 49 2.85 -1.00 6.21
CA ALA A 49 3.77 -1.63 7.16
C ALA A 49 4.09 -0.69 8.34
N ALA A 50 4.40 0.58 8.07
CA ALA A 50 4.65 1.57 9.12
C ALA A 50 3.42 1.77 10.04
N ALA A 51 2.21 1.75 9.48
CA ALA A 51 0.99 1.83 10.28
C ALA A 51 0.77 0.55 11.10
N GLN A 52 1.06 -0.63 10.54
CA GLN A 52 0.98 -1.91 11.23
C GLN A 52 1.89 -1.99 12.45
N GLU A 53 3.09 -1.42 12.38
CA GLU A 53 4.02 -1.35 13.52
C GLU A 53 3.45 -0.55 14.70
N GLN A 54 2.50 0.35 14.46
CA GLN A 54 1.84 1.17 15.49
C GLN A 54 0.54 0.53 15.98
N TRP A 55 0.09 -0.56 15.38
CA TRP A 55 -1.14 -1.24 15.79
C TRP A 55 -0.92 -2.04 17.08
N GLY A 56 -1.89 -1.96 17.98
CA GLY A 56 -1.91 -2.78 19.19
C GLY A 56 -2.18 -4.26 18.89
N PRO A 57 -1.97 -5.16 19.87
CA PRO A 57 -2.06 -6.61 19.70
C PRO A 57 -3.45 -7.13 19.32
N GLY A 58 -4.49 -6.29 19.42
CA GLY A 58 -5.87 -6.64 19.05
C GLY A 58 -6.20 -6.46 17.57
N VAL A 59 -5.32 -5.83 16.78
CA VAL A 59 -5.63 -5.54 15.36
C VAL A 59 -5.26 -6.73 14.49
N ARG A 60 -6.25 -7.25 13.76
CA ARG A 60 -6.05 -8.27 12.72
C ARG A 60 -6.17 -7.62 11.35
N TYR A 61 -5.19 -7.87 10.49
CA TYR A 61 -5.19 -7.38 9.13
C TYR A 61 -4.90 -8.52 8.17
N THR A 62 -5.77 -8.64 7.19
CA THR A 62 -5.62 -9.58 6.08
C THR A 62 -5.62 -8.78 4.80
N SER A 63 -4.47 -8.73 4.13
CA SER A 63 -4.36 -8.10 2.82
C SER A 63 -5.09 -8.96 1.79
N THR A 64 -5.98 -8.35 1.01
CA THR A 64 -6.62 -9.00 -0.15
C THR A 64 -6.05 -8.47 -1.48
N ARG A 65 -4.86 -7.86 -1.45
CA ARG A 65 -4.13 -7.46 -2.66
C ARG A 65 -3.63 -8.71 -3.41
N PRO A 66 -3.72 -8.72 -4.75
CA PRO A 66 -3.07 -9.73 -5.58
C PRO A 66 -1.55 -9.56 -5.62
#